data_AF-A0A9W8XXN1-F1
#
_entry.id   AF-A0A9W8XXN1-F1
#
_cell.length_a   1.000
_cell.length_b   1.000
_cell.length_c   1.000
_cell.angle_alpha   90.00
_cell.angle_beta   90.00
_cell.angle_gamma   90.00
#
_symmetry.space_group_name_H-M   'P 1'
#
loop_
_entity.id
_entity.type
_entity.pdbx_description
1 polymer ?
#
loop_
_entity_poly.entity_id
_entity_poly.type
_entity_poly.pdbx_seq_one_letter_code
_entity_poly.pdbx_strand_id
1 'polypeptide(L)'
;MLKSGPSQSDIWVRDLELMHHWTVEAFDQLSQRDDMRHTWRVEAPKHAVAHQFLMHEILAFAAFHKAHLHANQRAEYYAFGIHHQDLAIRGIREKLHNVTLQEAAAIVATSTLLTLSVFAATGFEASCAEVSTQQSPIDGILNIFNLMQGMGNVLALAQTTVFESFLAPMFRDSQEAVASQPMLQELVEHVPTLVTFIEGKRDLAEPERQTYLGVIAHFEPVLQLAMPPRVDNRELRFLFFWPLHLEADFLAYVRERQSGALVVLMYYATMLFASEPRYWFMDGWGDRLMRSCYEGVDQSWMASIQWPISFLNQSATYDLFANLVRKKQFPAVQSHIPYTQQPLAPTPHHPYQPDAPLTHTQNFSTPYSRQAPVVLPERDVKPVVSNHTELSRLPHADGGE
;
A
#
# COMPACT_ATOMS: atom_id res chain seq x y z
N MET A 1 -9.08 11.90 -41.53
CA MET A 1 -10.16 11.23 -40.76
C MET A 1 -9.92 11.54 -39.29
N LEU A 2 -10.74 12.39 -38.70
CA LEU A 2 -10.72 12.66 -37.25
C LEU A 2 -11.22 11.38 -36.57
N LYS A 3 -10.40 10.75 -35.73
CA LYS A 3 -10.89 9.68 -34.85
C LYS A 3 -11.97 10.29 -33.96
N SER A 4 -13.20 9.84 -34.10
CA SER A 4 -14.26 10.11 -33.12
C SER A 4 -13.71 9.71 -31.74
N GLY A 5 -13.84 10.61 -30.76
CA GLY A 5 -13.47 10.29 -29.38
C GLY A 5 -14.21 9.04 -28.89
N PRO A 6 -13.70 8.37 -27.84
CA PRO A 6 -14.33 7.15 -27.32
C PRO A 6 -15.81 7.41 -27.02
N SER A 7 -16.68 6.51 -27.49
CA SER A 7 -18.11 6.62 -27.21
C SER A 7 -18.36 6.36 -25.73
N GLN A 8 -19.48 6.87 -25.20
CA GLN A 8 -19.86 6.60 -23.79
C GLN A 8 -19.98 5.09 -23.50
N SER A 9 -20.40 4.29 -24.49
CA SER A 9 -20.41 2.83 -24.38
C SER A 9 -19.02 2.23 -24.28
N ASP A 10 -18.02 2.79 -24.99
CA ASP A 10 -16.64 2.29 -24.93
C ASP A 10 -16.01 2.54 -23.56
N ILE A 11 -16.33 3.69 -22.95
CA ILE A 11 -15.87 4.04 -21.58
C ILE A 11 -16.51 3.10 -20.56
N TRP A 12 -17.83 2.88 -20.65
CA TRP A 12 -18.51 1.97 -19.73
C TRP A 12 -17.99 0.52 -19.80
N VAL A 13 -17.76 0.00 -21.01
CA VAL A 13 -17.17 -1.34 -21.18
C VAL A 13 -15.77 -1.39 -20.58
N ARG A 14 -14.98 -0.31 -20.71
CA ARG A 14 -13.66 -0.23 -20.09
C ARG A 14 -13.73 -0.23 -18.57
N ASP A 15 -14.64 0.53 -17.98
CA ASP A 15 -14.83 0.56 -16.52
C ASP A 15 -15.19 -0.84 -15.99
N LEU A 16 -16.03 -1.59 -16.71
CA LEU A 16 -16.37 -2.98 -16.36
C LEU A 16 -15.17 -3.93 -16.49
N GLU A 17 -14.34 -3.76 -17.53
CA GLU A 17 -13.09 -4.53 -17.69
C GLU A 17 -12.14 -4.27 -16.51
N LEU A 18 -11.96 -3.00 -16.13
CA LEU A 18 -11.10 -2.59 -15.03
C LEU A 18 -11.63 -3.11 -13.68
N MET A 19 -12.94 -3.04 -13.46
CA MET A 19 -13.57 -3.58 -12.26
C MET A 19 -13.44 -5.11 -12.18
N HIS A 20 -13.60 -5.80 -13.31
CA HIS A 20 -13.34 -7.24 -13.40
C HIS A 20 -11.87 -7.53 -13.05
N HIS A 21 -10.92 -6.82 -13.67
CA HIS A 21 -9.49 -6.94 -13.38
C HIS A 21 -9.17 -6.70 -11.90
N TRP A 22 -9.80 -5.71 -11.28
CA TRP A 22 -9.69 -5.47 -9.84
C TRP A 22 -10.07 -6.70 -9.03
N THR A 23 -11.24 -7.29 -9.29
CA THR A 23 -11.78 -8.41 -8.47
C THR A 23 -11.10 -9.77 -8.69
N VAL A 24 -10.28 -9.89 -9.73
CA VAL A 24 -9.63 -11.16 -10.12
C VAL A 24 -8.12 -11.11 -9.91
N GLU A 25 -7.45 -9.98 -10.18
CA GLU A 25 -5.99 -9.89 -10.17
C GLU A 25 -5.43 -8.70 -9.38
N ALA A 26 -5.96 -7.48 -9.56
CA ALA A 26 -5.29 -6.29 -9.01
C ALA A 26 -5.34 -6.20 -7.48
N PHE A 27 -6.45 -6.62 -6.84
CA PHE A 27 -6.58 -6.61 -5.38
C PHE A 27 -5.49 -7.44 -4.68
N ASP A 28 -5.02 -8.51 -5.33
CA ASP A 28 -4.08 -9.49 -4.78
C ASP A 28 -2.66 -8.89 -4.62
N GLN A 29 -2.40 -7.76 -5.29
CA GLN A 29 -1.15 -7.02 -5.20
C GLN A 29 -1.01 -6.19 -3.90
N LEU A 30 -2.10 -6.08 -3.11
CA LEU A 30 -2.13 -5.22 -1.91
C LEU A 30 -1.74 -5.96 -0.62
N SER A 31 -2.15 -7.22 -0.47
CA SER A 31 -1.76 -8.07 0.66
C SER A 31 -1.99 -9.54 0.32
N GLN A 32 -1.17 -10.41 0.91
CA GLN A 32 -1.31 -11.86 0.82
C GLN A 32 -2.18 -12.44 1.94
N ARG A 33 -2.64 -11.59 2.87
CA ARG A 33 -3.45 -12.00 4.02
C ARG A 33 -4.92 -12.11 3.64
N ASP A 34 -5.57 -13.23 3.95
CA ASP A 34 -6.92 -13.53 3.44
C ASP A 34 -7.99 -12.53 3.88
N ASP A 35 -7.92 -11.99 5.10
CA ASP A 35 -8.82 -10.96 5.59
C ASP A 35 -8.65 -9.63 4.82
N MET A 36 -7.40 -9.24 4.53
CA MET A 36 -7.09 -8.06 3.70
C MET A 36 -7.50 -8.26 2.24
N ARG A 37 -7.29 -9.46 1.70
CA ARG A 37 -7.77 -9.85 0.37
C ARG A 37 -9.28 -9.74 0.30
N HIS A 38 -9.99 -10.20 1.33
CA HIS A 38 -11.44 -10.03 1.43
C HIS A 38 -11.84 -8.55 1.51
N THR A 39 -11.17 -7.76 2.35
CA THR A 39 -11.39 -6.31 2.46
C THR A 39 -11.30 -5.63 1.10
N TRP A 40 -10.22 -5.85 0.34
CA TRP A 40 -10.02 -5.18 -0.94
C TRP A 40 -10.87 -5.77 -2.08
N ARG A 41 -11.06 -7.09 -2.12
CA ARG A 41 -11.82 -7.75 -3.19
C ARG A 41 -13.33 -7.60 -3.06
N VAL A 42 -13.86 -7.59 -1.83
CA VAL A 42 -15.29 -7.68 -1.55
C VAL A 42 -15.82 -6.43 -0.87
N GLU A 43 -15.23 -6.03 0.26
CA GLU A 43 -15.79 -4.94 1.08
C GLU A 43 -15.55 -3.56 0.45
N ALA A 44 -14.35 -3.29 -0.06
CA ALA A 44 -14.02 -2.01 -0.69
C ALA A 44 -14.92 -1.72 -1.90
N PRO A 45 -15.19 -2.66 -2.84
CA PRO A 45 -16.17 -2.45 -3.90
C PRO A 45 -17.59 -2.17 -3.42
N LYS A 46 -18.06 -2.83 -2.35
CA LYS A 46 -19.40 -2.54 -1.78
C LYS A 46 -19.50 -1.09 -1.30
N HIS A 47 -18.46 -0.58 -0.64
CA HIS A 47 -18.38 0.80 -0.19
C HIS A 47 -18.20 1.76 -1.37
N ALA A 48 -17.43 1.37 -2.39
CA ALA A 48 -17.17 2.16 -3.58
C ALA A 48 -18.45 2.51 -4.37
N VAL A 49 -19.47 1.64 -4.35
CA VAL A 49 -20.77 1.93 -4.96
C VAL A 49 -21.43 3.18 -4.33
N ALA A 50 -21.26 3.38 -3.02
CA ALA A 50 -21.76 4.56 -2.31
C ALA A 50 -20.79 5.75 -2.36
N HIS A 51 -19.50 5.50 -2.59
CA HIS A 51 -18.44 6.49 -2.58
C HIS A 51 -17.71 6.51 -3.93
N GLN A 52 -18.19 7.32 -4.87
CA GLN A 52 -17.67 7.36 -6.25
C GLN A 52 -16.17 7.66 -6.34
N PHE A 53 -15.62 8.46 -5.42
CA PHE A 53 -14.18 8.71 -5.37
C PHE A 53 -13.37 7.44 -5.10
N LEU A 54 -13.88 6.53 -4.25
CA LEU A 54 -13.26 5.22 -3.99
C LEU A 54 -13.40 4.31 -5.21
N MET A 55 -14.55 4.34 -5.88
CA MET A 55 -14.75 3.57 -7.13
C MET A 55 -13.73 3.99 -8.19
N HIS A 56 -13.59 5.29 -8.42
CA HIS A 56 -12.62 5.79 -9.38
C HIS A 56 -11.20 5.38 -9.01
N GLU A 57 -10.79 5.44 -7.74
CA GLU A 57 -9.42 5.02 -7.40
C GLU A 57 -9.20 3.50 -7.53
N ILE A 58 -10.21 2.67 -7.26
CA ILE A 58 -10.16 1.23 -7.56
C ILE A 58 -9.92 0.98 -9.05
N LEU A 59 -10.64 1.69 -9.92
CA LEU A 59 -10.48 1.59 -11.37
C LEU A 59 -9.13 2.15 -11.83
N ALA A 60 -8.66 3.24 -11.21
CA ALA A 60 -7.36 3.83 -11.50
C ALA A 60 -6.22 2.84 -11.20
N PHE A 61 -6.22 2.25 -10.00
CA PHE A 61 -5.24 1.23 -9.60
C PHE A 61 -5.26 0.02 -10.54
N ALA A 62 -6.46 -0.48 -10.89
CA ALA A 62 -6.61 -1.59 -11.83
C ALA A 62 -6.06 -1.26 -13.22
N ALA A 63 -6.28 -0.02 -13.70
CA ALA A 63 -5.74 0.45 -14.97
C ALA A 63 -4.22 0.57 -14.94
N PHE A 64 -3.63 1.13 -13.88
CA PHE A 64 -2.18 1.18 -13.72
C PHE A 64 -1.56 -0.23 -13.63
N HIS A 65 -2.23 -1.17 -12.96
CA HIS A 65 -1.78 -2.56 -12.93
C HIS A 65 -1.83 -3.21 -14.33
N LYS A 66 -2.88 -2.97 -15.13
CA LYS A 66 -2.91 -3.40 -16.53
C LYS A 66 -1.82 -2.74 -17.39
N ALA A 67 -1.53 -1.47 -17.16
CA ALA A 67 -0.44 -0.75 -17.83
C ALA A 67 0.94 -1.35 -17.50
N HIS A 68 1.12 -1.85 -16.27
CA HIS A 68 2.30 -2.62 -15.86
C HIS A 68 2.44 -3.91 -16.67
N LEU A 69 1.39 -4.72 -16.70
CA LEU A 69 1.38 -6.07 -17.29
C LEU A 69 1.42 -6.06 -18.83
N HIS A 70 0.81 -5.07 -19.47
CA HIS A 70 0.63 -5.02 -20.93
C HIS A 70 1.43 -3.90 -21.57
N ALA A 71 2.73 -4.13 -21.82
CA ALA A 71 3.63 -3.13 -22.39
C ALA A 71 3.14 -2.54 -23.73
N ASN A 72 2.44 -3.32 -24.55
CA ASN A 72 1.85 -2.90 -25.83
C ASN A 72 0.63 -1.95 -25.68
N GLN A 73 -0.07 -2.00 -24.54
CA GLN A 73 -1.24 -1.18 -24.24
C GLN A 73 -1.00 -0.23 -23.06
N ARG A 74 0.26 -0.11 -22.64
CA ARG A 74 0.65 0.66 -21.44
C ARG A 74 0.15 2.10 -21.48
N ALA A 75 0.37 2.80 -22.59
CA ALA A 75 -0.05 4.20 -22.73
C ALA A 75 -1.58 4.37 -22.64
N GLU A 76 -2.34 3.41 -23.17
CA GLU A 76 -3.80 3.42 -23.13
C GLU A 76 -4.32 3.23 -21.70
N TYR A 77 -3.88 2.16 -21.02
CA TYR A 77 -4.31 1.89 -19.65
C TYR A 77 -3.79 2.93 -18.65
N TYR A 78 -2.59 3.47 -18.87
CA TYR A 78 -2.08 4.59 -18.07
C TYR A 78 -2.99 5.82 -18.21
N ALA A 79 -3.44 6.16 -19.42
CA ALA A 79 -4.37 7.28 -19.61
C ALA A 79 -5.72 7.06 -18.91
N PHE A 80 -6.25 5.82 -18.91
CA PHE A 80 -7.43 5.46 -18.11
C PHE A 80 -7.17 5.59 -16.61
N GLY A 81 -5.98 5.17 -16.14
CA GLY A 81 -5.55 5.32 -14.76
C GLY A 81 -5.56 6.79 -14.32
N ILE A 82 -4.90 7.66 -15.07
CA ILE A 82 -4.88 9.11 -14.81
C ILE A 82 -6.28 9.70 -14.84
N HIS A 83 -7.12 9.32 -15.81
CA HIS A 83 -8.49 9.81 -15.90
C HIS A 83 -9.30 9.53 -14.63
N HIS A 84 -9.28 8.28 -14.14
CA HIS A 84 -10.01 7.95 -12.92
C HIS A 84 -9.35 8.53 -11.66
N GLN A 85 -8.02 8.58 -11.60
CA GLN A 85 -7.31 9.20 -10.48
C GLN A 85 -7.70 10.69 -10.33
N ASP A 86 -7.80 11.43 -11.44
CA ASP A 86 -8.27 12.83 -11.43
C ASP A 86 -9.69 12.96 -10.85
N LEU A 87 -10.60 12.04 -11.19
CA LEU A 87 -11.97 12.03 -10.67
C LEU A 87 -12.00 11.67 -9.17
N ALA A 88 -11.17 10.70 -8.73
CA ALA A 88 -11.02 10.35 -7.33
C ALA A 88 -10.52 11.53 -6.50
N ILE A 89 -9.46 12.21 -6.95
CA ILE A 89 -8.89 13.39 -6.28
C ILE A 89 -9.93 14.50 -6.16
N ARG A 90 -10.70 14.79 -7.24
CA ARG A 90 -11.76 15.81 -7.21
C ARG A 90 -12.82 15.46 -6.16
N GLY A 91 -13.31 14.21 -6.17
CA GLY A 91 -14.32 13.75 -5.22
C GLY A 91 -13.86 13.79 -3.75
N ILE A 92 -12.60 13.42 -3.46
CA ILE A 92 -12.04 13.58 -2.12
C ILE A 92 -11.97 15.07 -1.73
N ARG A 93 -11.46 15.93 -2.63
CA ARG A 93 -11.22 17.35 -2.34
C ARG A 93 -12.51 18.10 -1.99
N GLU A 94 -13.63 17.72 -2.60
CA GLU A 94 -14.96 18.24 -2.24
C GLU A 94 -15.38 17.86 -0.81
N LYS A 95 -14.96 16.69 -0.33
CA LYS A 95 -15.30 16.15 1.00
C LYS A 95 -14.36 16.61 2.11
N LEU A 96 -13.11 16.96 1.79
CA LEU A 96 -12.09 17.32 2.80
C LEU A 96 -12.46 18.52 3.68
N HIS A 97 -13.31 19.43 3.20
CA HIS A 97 -13.76 20.59 3.98
C HIS A 97 -14.73 20.22 5.12
N ASN A 98 -15.41 19.08 5.00
CA ASN A 98 -16.40 18.63 5.97
C ASN A 98 -16.41 17.08 6.03
N VAL A 99 -15.29 16.52 6.48
CA VAL A 99 -15.14 15.07 6.62
C VAL A 99 -16.13 14.56 7.65
N THR A 100 -17.08 13.73 7.21
CA THR A 100 -17.98 13.02 8.12
C THR A 100 -17.33 11.73 8.60
N LEU A 101 -17.62 11.31 9.84
CA LEU A 101 -17.10 10.05 10.39
C LEU A 101 -17.47 8.84 9.52
N GLN A 102 -18.65 8.86 8.88
CA GLN A 102 -19.13 7.78 8.01
C GLN A 102 -18.33 7.66 6.71
N GLU A 103 -17.80 8.77 6.18
CA GLU A 103 -17.01 8.78 4.95
C GLU A 103 -15.52 8.58 5.20
N ALA A 104 -15.06 8.76 6.44
CA ALA A 104 -13.64 8.72 6.79
C ALA A 104 -12.95 7.42 6.37
N ALA A 105 -13.58 6.26 6.57
CA ALA A 105 -13.03 4.97 6.15
C ALA A 105 -12.86 4.88 4.63
N ALA A 106 -13.84 5.37 3.86
CA ALA A 106 -13.75 5.41 2.40
C ALA A 106 -12.66 6.39 1.94
N ILE A 107 -12.54 7.56 2.59
CA ILE A 107 -11.48 8.54 2.29
C ILE A 107 -10.10 7.94 2.56
N VAL A 108 -9.90 7.29 3.72
CA VAL A 108 -8.63 6.62 4.05
C VAL A 108 -8.32 5.50 3.05
N ALA A 109 -9.30 4.68 2.68
CA ALA A 109 -9.11 3.63 1.67
C ALA A 109 -8.69 4.22 0.31
N THR A 110 -9.37 5.29 -0.10
CA THR A 110 -9.08 5.97 -1.38
C THR A 110 -7.70 6.61 -1.34
N SER A 111 -7.34 7.33 -0.28
CA SER A 111 -6.01 7.94 -0.12
C SER A 111 -4.89 6.91 -0.05
N THR A 112 -5.16 5.74 0.53
CA THR A 112 -4.22 4.61 0.53
C THR A 112 -3.94 4.15 -0.90
N LEU A 113 -4.99 3.80 -1.66
CA LEU A 113 -4.84 3.37 -3.06
C LEU A 113 -4.24 4.47 -3.94
N LEU A 114 -4.68 5.72 -3.76
CA LEU A 114 -4.15 6.89 -4.45
C LEU A 114 -2.64 7.03 -4.24
N THR A 115 -2.15 6.81 -3.02
CA THR A 115 -0.72 6.86 -2.73
C THR A 115 0.04 5.79 -3.55
N LEU A 116 -0.46 4.55 -3.59
CA LEU A 116 0.14 3.48 -4.39
C LEU A 116 0.07 3.76 -5.89
N SER A 117 -1.06 4.30 -6.37
CA SER A 117 -1.25 4.70 -7.77
C SER A 117 -0.32 5.85 -8.16
N VAL A 118 -0.03 6.81 -7.28
CA VAL A 118 0.94 7.89 -7.53
C VAL A 118 2.37 7.35 -7.61
N PHE A 119 2.74 6.38 -6.76
CA PHE A 119 4.01 5.65 -6.91
C PHE A 119 4.10 5.02 -8.30
N ALA A 120 3.07 4.28 -8.72
CA ALA A 120 3.02 3.63 -10.04
C ALA A 120 3.12 4.62 -11.21
N ALA A 121 2.27 5.65 -11.22
CA ALA A 121 2.19 6.63 -12.30
C ALA A 121 3.52 7.37 -12.49
N THR A 122 4.11 7.86 -11.39
CA THR A 122 5.40 8.56 -11.43
C THR A 122 6.55 7.64 -11.89
N GLY A 123 6.49 6.35 -11.56
CA GLY A 123 7.43 5.34 -12.05
C GLY A 123 7.32 5.12 -13.56
N PHE A 124 6.09 5.03 -14.07
CA PHE A 124 5.83 4.89 -15.51
C PHE A 124 6.29 6.11 -16.30
N GLU A 125 5.96 7.31 -15.83
CA GLU A 125 6.35 8.57 -16.49
C GLU A 125 7.86 8.67 -16.66
N ALA A 126 8.63 8.33 -15.62
CA ALA A 126 10.08 8.32 -15.69
C ALA A 126 10.64 7.24 -16.63
N SER A 127 9.95 6.11 -16.74
CA SER A 127 10.36 5.01 -17.64
C SER A 127 10.09 5.32 -19.13
N CYS A 128 9.16 6.22 -19.43
CA CYS A 128 8.76 6.55 -20.81
C CYS A 128 9.41 7.83 -21.35
N ALA A 129 9.97 8.68 -20.49
CA ALA A 129 10.47 9.99 -20.88
C ALA A 129 11.87 9.93 -21.52
N GLU A 130 11.91 9.94 -22.85
CA GLU A 130 13.08 10.40 -23.62
C GLU A 130 13.24 11.93 -23.40
N VAL A 131 13.99 12.30 -22.36
CA VAL A 131 14.70 13.59 -22.14
C VAL A 131 13.91 14.87 -22.48
N SER A 132 13.30 15.53 -21.47
CA SER A 132 13.45 17.00 -21.25
C SER A 132 12.66 17.60 -20.06
N THR A 133 11.68 16.91 -19.47
CA THR A 133 10.89 17.48 -18.35
C THR A 133 10.56 16.43 -17.29
N GLN A 134 11.56 15.75 -16.74
CA GLN A 134 11.33 14.86 -15.60
C GLN A 134 11.08 15.71 -14.35
N GLN A 135 9.93 15.50 -13.71
CA GLN A 135 9.77 15.87 -12.31
C GLN A 135 10.85 15.13 -11.51
N SER A 136 11.62 15.86 -10.72
CA SER A 136 12.70 15.29 -9.90
C SER A 136 12.15 14.14 -9.04
N PRO A 137 12.84 13.00 -8.90
CA PRO A 137 12.44 11.94 -7.96
C PRO A 137 12.24 12.47 -6.55
N ILE A 138 13.01 13.49 -6.15
CA ILE A 138 12.87 14.19 -4.87
C ILE A 138 11.53 14.95 -4.80
N ASP A 139 11.13 15.66 -5.85
CA ASP A 139 9.84 16.36 -5.87
C ASP A 139 8.67 15.36 -5.87
N GLY A 140 8.83 14.25 -6.58
CA GLY A 140 7.86 13.16 -6.59
C GLY A 140 7.65 12.54 -5.20
N ILE A 141 8.74 12.19 -4.50
CA ILE A 141 8.62 11.60 -3.15
C ILE A 141 8.08 12.62 -2.13
N LEU A 142 8.43 13.91 -2.26
CA LEU A 142 7.85 14.96 -1.42
C LEU A 142 6.34 15.08 -1.63
N ASN A 143 5.86 14.98 -2.88
CA ASN A 143 4.42 14.98 -3.15
C ASN A 143 3.72 13.78 -2.48
N ILE A 144 4.34 12.60 -2.55
CA ILE A 144 3.85 11.39 -1.90
C ILE A 144 3.82 11.55 -0.37
N PHE A 145 4.84 12.14 0.25
CA PHE A 145 4.85 12.42 1.69
C PHE A 145 3.69 13.34 2.10
N ASN A 146 3.43 14.41 1.33
CA ASN A 146 2.30 15.30 1.60
C ASN A 146 0.96 14.56 1.50
N LEU A 147 0.80 13.65 0.55
CA LEU A 147 -0.39 12.81 0.43
C LEU A 147 -0.57 11.88 1.63
N MET A 148 0.51 11.22 2.06
CA MET A 148 0.51 10.35 3.25
C MET A 148 0.16 11.14 4.52
N GLN A 149 0.72 12.34 4.70
CA GLN A 149 0.40 13.21 5.82
C GLN A 149 -1.06 13.66 5.81
N GLY A 150 -1.59 14.01 4.63
CA GLY A 150 -3.01 14.32 4.47
C GLY A 150 -3.92 13.15 4.87
N MET A 151 -3.57 11.93 4.47
CA MET A 151 -4.25 10.72 4.91
C MET A 151 -4.14 10.49 6.42
N GLY A 152 -2.95 10.69 7.00
CA GLY A 152 -2.70 10.60 8.44
C GLY A 152 -3.59 11.55 9.25
N ASN A 153 -3.79 12.78 8.76
CA ASN A 153 -4.67 13.76 9.41
C ASN A 153 -6.15 13.31 9.42
N VAL A 154 -6.63 12.72 8.32
CA VAL A 154 -7.98 12.15 8.25
C VAL A 154 -8.11 10.96 9.20
N LEU A 155 -7.11 10.09 9.23
CA LEU A 155 -7.08 8.94 10.13
C LEU A 155 -7.08 9.38 11.60
N ALA A 156 -6.31 10.40 11.96
CA ALA A 156 -6.26 10.93 13.32
C ALA A 156 -7.61 11.53 13.76
N LEU A 157 -8.31 12.22 12.86
CA LEU A 157 -9.62 12.83 13.14
C LEU A 157 -10.71 11.79 13.42
N ALA A 158 -10.67 10.64 12.75
CA ALA A 158 -11.74 9.64 12.75
C ALA A 158 -11.24 8.23 13.16
N GLN A 159 -10.20 8.16 13.98
CA GLN A 159 -9.46 6.92 14.25
C GLN A 159 -10.34 5.76 14.67
N THR A 160 -11.16 5.95 15.71
CA THR A 160 -12.07 4.91 16.22
C THR A 160 -13.00 4.40 15.12
N THR A 161 -13.61 5.32 14.37
CA THR A 161 -14.53 4.95 13.27
C THR A 161 -13.82 4.18 12.17
N VAL A 162 -12.60 4.57 11.79
CA VAL A 162 -11.81 3.85 10.79
C VAL A 162 -11.40 2.46 11.29
N PHE A 163 -11.01 2.34 12.56
CA PHE A 163 -10.59 1.07 13.17
C PHE A 163 -11.74 0.08 13.37
N GLU A 164 -12.98 0.57 13.40
CA GLU A 164 -14.21 -0.23 13.48
C GLU A 164 -14.89 -0.45 12.12
N SER A 165 -14.34 0.12 11.04
CA SER A 165 -14.90 0.05 9.68
C SER A 165 -14.48 -1.20 8.90
N PHE A 166 -14.80 -1.26 7.60
CA PHE A 166 -14.30 -2.31 6.70
C PHE A 166 -12.77 -2.34 6.56
N LEU A 167 -12.07 -1.27 6.97
CA LEU A 167 -10.61 -1.21 7.05
C LEU A 167 -10.04 -1.78 8.36
N ALA A 168 -10.88 -2.21 9.31
CA ALA A 168 -10.41 -2.78 10.58
C ALA A 168 -9.31 -3.83 10.43
N PRO A 169 -9.33 -4.75 9.42
CA PRO A 169 -8.24 -5.69 9.20
C PRO A 169 -6.87 -5.03 9.01
N MET A 170 -6.77 -3.87 8.37
CA MET A 170 -5.50 -3.17 8.12
C MET A 170 -4.70 -2.89 9.40
N PHE A 171 -5.41 -2.71 10.52
CA PHE A 171 -4.85 -2.35 11.82
C PHE A 171 -4.72 -3.55 12.79
N ARG A 172 -5.01 -4.77 12.30
CA ARG A 172 -4.87 -6.01 13.08
C ARG A 172 -3.66 -6.80 12.61
N ASP A 173 -3.09 -7.56 13.54
CA ASP A 173 -2.04 -8.52 13.25
C ASP A 173 -2.57 -9.71 12.47
N SER A 174 -1.70 -10.31 11.66
CA SER A 174 -1.96 -11.59 11.02
C SER A 174 -2.11 -12.70 12.06
N GLN A 175 -2.98 -13.67 11.77
CA GLN A 175 -3.06 -14.87 12.59
C GLN A 175 -1.79 -15.72 12.45
N GLU A 176 -1.21 -15.72 11.26
CA GLU A 176 -0.01 -16.47 10.90
C GLU A 176 1.25 -15.60 10.99
N ALA A 177 2.39 -16.25 11.26
CA ALA A 177 3.68 -15.57 11.19
C ALA A 177 3.98 -15.21 9.72
N VAL A 178 4.37 -13.97 9.51
CA VAL A 178 4.82 -13.42 8.23
C VAL A 178 6.35 -13.47 8.20
N ALA A 179 6.92 -13.79 7.05
CA ALA A 179 8.37 -13.75 6.85
C ALA A 179 8.94 -12.39 7.27
N SER A 180 10.11 -12.43 7.92
CA SER A 180 10.86 -11.21 8.23
C SER A 180 11.30 -10.49 6.95
N GLN A 181 11.42 -9.17 7.03
CA GLN A 181 12.07 -8.36 6.00
C GLN A 181 13.47 -7.96 6.51
N PRO A 182 14.55 -8.59 6.01
CA PRO A 182 15.92 -8.32 6.47
C PRO A 182 16.34 -6.84 6.43
N MET A 183 15.82 -6.06 5.47
CA MET A 183 16.19 -4.64 5.35
C MET A 183 15.83 -3.81 6.59
N LEU A 184 14.77 -4.18 7.31
CA LEU A 184 14.41 -3.47 8.55
C LEU A 184 15.48 -3.66 9.62
N GLN A 185 16.06 -4.85 9.71
CA GLN A 185 17.15 -5.15 10.65
C GLN A 185 18.44 -4.44 10.24
N GLU A 186 18.77 -4.42 8.94
CA GLU A 186 19.94 -3.66 8.45
C GLU A 186 19.79 -2.17 8.77
N LEU A 187 18.58 -1.60 8.63
CA LEU A 187 18.34 -0.21 8.99
C LEU A 187 18.58 0.06 10.48
N VAL A 188 18.10 -0.82 11.38
CA VAL A 188 18.38 -0.74 12.83
C VAL A 188 19.88 -0.70 13.10
N GLU A 189 20.66 -1.51 12.38
CA GLU A 189 22.11 -1.62 12.59
C GLU A 189 22.89 -0.39 12.07
N HIS A 190 22.42 0.23 10.99
CA HIS A 190 23.13 1.34 10.35
C HIS A 190 22.72 2.74 10.86
N VAL A 191 21.51 2.91 11.38
CA VAL A 191 21.02 4.20 11.90
C VAL A 191 21.91 4.81 13.01
N PRO A 192 22.42 4.04 14.00
CA PRO A 192 23.32 4.60 15.02
C PRO A 192 24.60 5.23 14.46
N THR A 193 25.11 4.69 13.33
CA THR A 193 26.30 5.25 12.66
C THR A 193 25.98 6.61 12.05
N LEU A 194 24.80 6.76 11.43
CA LEU A 194 24.33 8.04 10.91
C LEU A 194 24.14 9.08 12.03
N VAL A 195 23.49 8.68 13.13
CA VAL A 195 23.29 9.54 14.32
C VAL A 195 24.63 10.04 14.84
N THR A 196 25.58 9.13 15.07
CA THR A 196 26.94 9.47 15.55
C THR A 196 27.65 10.44 14.60
N PHE A 197 27.51 10.23 13.28
CA PHE A 197 28.09 11.13 12.29
C PHE A 197 27.48 12.53 12.37
N ILE A 198 26.16 12.64 12.45
CA ILE A 198 25.45 13.92 12.55
C ILE A 198 25.81 14.63 13.85
N GLU A 199 25.83 13.95 15.00
CA GLU A 199 26.24 14.52 16.29
C GLU A 199 27.68 15.04 16.26
N GLY A 200 28.60 14.31 15.63
CA GLY A 200 30.02 14.67 15.54
C GLY A 200 30.35 15.74 14.50
N LYS A 201 29.41 16.11 13.63
CA LYS A 201 29.65 17.05 12.52
C LYS A 201 29.72 18.51 13.03
N ARG A 202 30.93 19.09 13.03
CA ARG A 202 31.22 20.41 13.61
C ARG A 202 30.72 21.60 12.80
N ASP A 203 30.63 21.44 11.48
CA ASP A 203 30.21 22.46 10.52
C ASP A 203 28.68 22.52 10.30
N LEU A 204 27.91 21.69 11.03
CA LEU A 204 26.45 21.66 10.96
C LEU A 204 25.82 22.63 11.96
N ALA A 205 24.90 23.48 11.50
CA ALA A 205 24.18 24.39 12.38
C ALA A 205 23.29 23.62 13.36
N GLU A 206 23.16 24.11 14.59
CA GLU A 206 22.40 23.41 15.63
C GLU A 206 20.92 23.20 15.28
N PRO A 207 20.20 24.16 14.67
CA PRO A 207 18.83 23.93 14.22
C PRO A 207 18.73 22.76 13.21
N GLU A 208 19.59 22.73 12.19
CA GLU A 208 19.63 21.66 11.18
C GLU A 208 19.94 20.30 11.83
N ARG A 209 20.90 20.27 12.77
CA ARG A 209 21.25 19.08 13.54
C ARG A 209 20.04 18.54 14.29
N GLN A 210 19.32 19.39 15.01
CA GLN A 210 18.13 19.00 15.77
C GLN A 210 17.02 18.49 14.84
N THR A 211 16.79 19.15 13.70
CA THR A 211 15.82 18.67 12.70
C THR A 211 16.18 17.29 12.18
N TYR A 212 17.44 17.05 11.78
CA TYR A 212 17.86 15.75 11.25
C TYR A 212 17.80 14.64 12.30
N LEU A 213 18.29 14.89 13.51
CA LEU A 213 18.23 13.92 14.61
C LEU A 213 16.77 13.63 15.02
N GLY A 214 15.92 14.64 15.04
CA GLY A 214 14.49 14.50 15.32
C GLY A 214 13.78 13.57 14.34
N VAL A 215 13.97 13.77 13.03
CA VAL A 215 13.34 12.88 12.02
C VAL A 215 13.92 11.47 12.04
N ILE A 216 15.22 11.30 12.32
CA ILE A 216 15.85 9.98 12.45
C ILE A 216 15.34 9.25 13.68
N ALA A 217 15.08 9.95 14.79
CA ALA A 217 14.55 9.34 16.01
C ALA A 217 13.19 8.65 15.78
N HIS A 218 12.42 9.06 14.76
CA HIS A 218 11.19 8.39 14.37
C HIS A 218 11.38 7.07 13.61
N PHE A 219 12.59 6.71 13.17
CA PHE A 219 12.83 5.38 12.58
C PHE A 219 12.60 4.27 13.60
N GLU A 220 13.11 4.40 14.83
CA GLU A 220 13.00 3.37 15.86
C GLU A 220 11.54 2.96 16.18
N PRO A 221 10.63 3.88 16.54
CA PRO A 221 9.24 3.49 16.82
C PRO A 221 8.51 2.91 15.59
N VAL A 222 8.84 3.38 14.37
CA VAL A 222 8.26 2.84 13.14
C VAL A 222 8.80 1.43 12.84
N LEU A 223 10.08 1.18 13.10
CA LEU A 223 10.70 -0.14 12.99
C LEU A 223 10.08 -1.12 14.01
N GLN A 224 9.88 -0.68 15.26
CA GLN A 224 9.18 -1.47 16.28
C GLN A 224 7.74 -1.82 15.89
N LEU A 225 7.05 -0.94 15.15
CA LEU A 225 5.73 -1.22 14.59
C LEU A 225 5.76 -2.20 13.40
N ALA A 226 6.82 -2.17 12.58
CA ALA A 226 6.91 -2.94 11.33
C ALA A 226 7.52 -4.34 11.50
N MET A 227 8.42 -4.54 12.46
CA MET A 227 9.20 -5.78 12.63
C MET A 227 8.52 -6.98 13.33
N PRO A 228 7.43 -6.85 14.11
CA PRO A 228 6.86 -8.01 14.82
C PRO A 228 6.44 -9.16 13.87
N PRO A 229 6.50 -10.43 14.32
CA PRO A 229 6.40 -11.61 13.45
C PRO A 229 5.06 -11.74 12.71
N ARG A 230 3.98 -11.14 13.22
CA ARG A 230 2.63 -11.22 12.64
C ARG A 230 2.23 -9.99 11.83
N VAL A 231 3.19 -9.11 11.58
CA VAL A 231 2.96 -7.89 10.82
C VAL A 231 3.21 -8.16 9.34
N ASP A 232 2.18 -7.93 8.51
CA ASP A 232 2.26 -7.98 7.06
C ASP A 232 2.67 -6.62 6.47
N ASN A 233 3.09 -6.62 5.20
CA ASN A 233 3.48 -5.43 4.46
C ASN A 233 4.45 -4.53 5.23
N ARG A 234 5.49 -5.13 5.83
CA ARG A 234 6.38 -4.47 6.78
C ARG A 234 7.14 -3.31 6.15
N GLU A 235 7.52 -3.44 4.89
CA GLU A 235 8.12 -2.41 4.04
C GLU A 235 7.17 -1.22 3.92
N LEU A 236 5.91 -1.47 3.54
CA LEU A 236 4.92 -0.41 3.38
C LEU A 236 4.64 0.28 4.71
N ARG A 237 4.64 -0.44 5.83
CA ARG A 237 4.50 0.17 7.16
C ARG A 237 5.62 1.15 7.44
N PHE A 238 6.87 0.77 7.20
CA PHE A 238 7.97 1.73 7.34
C PHE A 238 7.82 2.93 6.39
N LEU A 239 7.58 2.65 5.10
CA LEU A 239 7.48 3.65 4.05
C LEU A 239 6.31 4.63 4.22
N PHE A 240 5.22 4.22 4.88
CA PHE A 240 4.02 5.03 5.09
C PHE A 240 3.99 5.73 6.45
N PHE A 241 4.46 5.10 7.52
CA PHE A 241 4.34 5.67 8.87
C PHE A 241 5.44 6.68 9.19
N TRP A 242 6.68 6.47 8.72
CA TRP A 242 7.74 7.46 8.95
C TRP A 242 7.42 8.86 8.38
N PRO A 243 6.90 8.99 7.13
CA PRO A 243 6.51 10.29 6.59
C PRO A 243 5.45 11.06 7.40
N LEU A 244 4.64 10.37 8.21
CA LEU A 244 3.63 11.01 9.06
C LEU A 244 4.25 11.89 10.16
N HIS A 245 5.53 11.70 10.46
CA HIS A 245 6.27 12.42 11.50
C HIS A 245 7.15 13.54 10.94
N LEU A 246 7.12 13.80 9.63
CA LEU A 246 7.99 14.82 9.02
C LEU A 246 7.40 16.22 9.16
N GLU A 247 8.22 17.15 9.63
CA GLU A 247 7.85 18.55 9.77
C GLU A 247 8.21 19.37 8.53
N ALA A 248 7.62 20.55 8.39
CA ALA A 248 7.78 21.43 7.24
C ALA A 248 9.25 21.79 6.98
N ASP A 249 10.04 21.98 8.04
CA ASP A 249 11.46 22.34 7.94
C ASP A 249 12.27 21.23 7.27
N PHE A 250 12.08 19.97 7.67
CA PHE A 250 12.76 18.85 7.02
C PHE A 250 12.36 18.71 5.54
N LEU A 251 11.06 18.85 5.22
CA LEU A 251 10.59 18.80 3.84
C LEU A 251 11.16 19.96 2.99
N ALA A 252 11.34 21.14 3.59
CA ALA A 252 12.01 22.27 2.96
C ALA A 252 13.49 21.95 2.69
N TYR A 253 14.21 21.39 3.67
CA TYR A 253 15.61 20.98 3.51
C TYR A 253 15.81 19.92 2.43
N VAL A 254 14.89 18.96 2.30
CA VAL A 254 14.90 18.00 1.19
C VAL A 254 14.70 18.69 -0.16
N ARG A 255 13.74 19.63 -0.25
CA ARG A 255 13.46 20.39 -1.48
C ARG A 255 14.64 21.28 -1.88
N GLU A 256 15.30 21.89 -0.90
CA GLU A 256 16.52 22.70 -1.05
C GLU A 256 17.77 21.83 -1.28
N ARG A 257 17.63 20.49 -1.27
CA ARG A 257 18.71 19.53 -1.48
C ARG A 257 19.85 19.69 -0.48
N GLN A 258 19.53 20.03 0.76
CA GLN A 258 20.54 20.06 1.81
C GLN A 258 21.10 18.65 2.04
N SER A 259 22.43 18.53 2.03
CA SER A 259 23.12 17.25 2.10
C SER A 259 22.65 16.35 3.24
N GLY A 260 22.43 16.88 4.45
CA GLY A 260 21.97 16.06 5.59
C GLY A 260 20.55 15.52 5.42
N ALA A 261 19.64 16.33 4.86
CA ALA A 261 18.29 15.89 4.54
C ALA A 261 18.28 14.82 3.44
N LEU A 262 19.13 14.98 2.42
CA LEU A 262 19.32 13.97 1.37
C LEU A 262 19.90 12.66 1.94
N VAL A 263 20.87 12.73 2.85
CA VAL A 263 21.41 11.54 3.53
C VAL A 263 20.31 10.80 4.29
N VAL A 264 19.46 11.49 5.06
CA VAL A 264 18.32 10.84 5.75
C VAL A 264 17.38 10.18 4.73
N LEU A 265 17.10 10.86 3.62
CA LEU A 265 16.25 10.33 2.55
C LEU A 265 16.87 9.11 1.85
N MET A 266 18.21 9.02 1.76
CA MET A 266 18.89 7.82 1.25
C MET A 266 18.68 6.61 2.16
N TYR A 267 18.63 6.79 3.49
CA TYR A 267 18.30 5.70 4.42
C TYR A 267 16.83 5.27 4.28
N TYR A 268 15.91 6.19 3.98
CA TYR A 268 14.54 5.83 3.60
C TYR A 268 14.50 5.06 2.27
N ALA A 269 15.31 5.47 1.29
CA ALA A 269 15.34 4.86 -0.05
C ALA A 269 15.85 3.41 -0.06
N THR A 270 16.62 2.95 0.94
CA THR A 270 16.98 1.53 1.05
C THR A 270 15.74 0.64 1.23
N MET A 271 14.70 1.15 1.89
CA MET A 271 13.44 0.43 2.03
C MET A 271 12.64 0.40 0.71
N LEU A 272 12.80 1.40 -0.15
CA LEU A 272 12.23 1.37 -1.51
C LEU A 272 12.90 0.27 -2.35
N PHE A 273 14.22 0.09 -2.25
CA PHE A 273 14.89 -1.05 -2.90
C PHE A 273 14.36 -2.40 -2.40
N ALA A 274 14.12 -2.52 -1.09
CA ALA A 274 13.62 -3.76 -0.51
C ALA A 274 12.16 -4.06 -0.87
N SER A 275 11.38 -3.04 -1.27
CA SER A 275 9.96 -3.17 -1.60
C SER A 275 9.72 -3.50 -3.08
N GLU A 276 10.59 -3.05 -3.99
CA GLU A 276 10.46 -3.25 -5.45
C GLU A 276 10.17 -4.70 -5.89
N PRO A 277 10.84 -5.75 -5.37
CA PRO A 277 10.58 -7.13 -5.79
C PRO A 277 9.16 -7.62 -5.49
N ARG A 278 8.49 -7.00 -4.52
CA ARG A 278 7.16 -7.39 -4.04
C ARG A 278 6.05 -6.47 -4.55
N TYR A 279 6.36 -5.19 -4.77
CA TYR A 279 5.37 -4.16 -5.05
C TYR A 279 5.66 -3.49 -6.40
N TRP A 280 4.95 -3.96 -7.44
CA TRP A 280 5.13 -3.46 -8.82
C TRP A 280 4.99 -1.94 -8.96
N PHE A 281 4.17 -1.31 -8.11
CA PHE A 281 3.96 0.14 -8.13
C PHE A 281 5.16 0.93 -7.59
N MET A 282 6.11 0.29 -6.90
CA MET A 282 7.37 0.90 -6.45
C MET A 282 8.53 0.69 -7.42
N ASP A 283 8.32 -0.02 -8.54
CA ASP A 283 9.37 -0.35 -9.51
C ASP A 283 10.20 0.88 -9.93
N GLY A 284 11.52 0.79 -9.77
CA GLY A 284 12.50 1.82 -10.12
C GLY A 284 12.50 3.08 -9.25
N TRP A 285 11.81 3.09 -8.09
CA TRP A 285 11.88 4.23 -7.17
C TRP A 285 13.16 4.27 -6.34
N GLY A 286 13.63 3.11 -5.88
CA GLY A 286 14.85 3.00 -5.07
C GLY A 286 16.05 3.57 -5.80
N ASP A 287 16.31 3.10 -7.03
CA ASP A 287 17.43 3.57 -7.86
C ASP A 287 17.33 5.07 -8.17
N ARG A 288 16.20 5.53 -8.71
CA ARG A 288 16.04 6.93 -9.13
C ARG A 288 16.18 7.90 -7.95
N LEU A 289 15.54 7.61 -6.82
CA LEU A 289 15.61 8.47 -5.65
C LEU A 289 17.02 8.47 -5.05
N MET A 290 17.64 7.30 -4.92
CA MET A 290 18.99 7.17 -4.39
C MET A 290 20.02 7.90 -5.24
N ARG A 291 19.96 7.79 -6.58
CA ARG A 291 20.85 8.55 -7.49
C ARG A 291 20.64 10.05 -7.37
N SER A 292 19.38 10.51 -7.40
CA SER A 292 19.09 11.94 -7.28
C SER A 292 19.53 12.52 -5.92
N CYS A 293 19.52 11.73 -4.85
CA CYS A 293 20.06 12.16 -3.56
C CYS A 293 21.58 12.17 -3.61
N TYR A 294 22.21 11.09 -4.09
CA TYR A 294 23.67 10.97 -4.21
C TYR A 294 24.30 12.13 -4.99
N GLU A 295 23.70 12.54 -6.12
CA GLU A 295 24.17 13.67 -6.93
C GLU A 295 24.11 15.03 -6.21
N GLY A 296 23.27 15.15 -5.19
CA GLY A 296 23.11 16.38 -4.40
C GLY A 296 23.86 16.38 -3.07
N VAL A 297 24.51 15.28 -2.68
CA VAL A 297 25.23 15.19 -1.41
C VAL A 297 26.68 15.67 -1.57
N ASP A 298 27.07 16.63 -0.73
CA ASP A 298 28.42 17.19 -0.73
C ASP A 298 29.46 16.21 -0.18
N GLN A 299 30.74 16.44 -0.57
CA GLN A 299 31.87 15.62 -0.16
C GLN A 299 31.99 15.42 1.36
N SER A 300 31.57 16.41 2.16
CA SER A 300 31.66 16.36 3.62
C SER A 300 30.72 15.32 4.26
N TRP A 301 29.71 14.84 3.54
CA TRP A 301 28.73 13.85 3.99
C TRP A 301 29.01 12.44 3.45
N MET A 302 29.97 12.28 2.54
CA MET A 302 30.26 11.00 1.85
C MET A 302 30.54 9.82 2.80
N ALA A 303 31.11 10.07 3.97
CA ALA A 303 31.36 9.02 4.97
C ALA A 303 30.07 8.41 5.54
N SER A 304 28.98 9.18 5.58
CA SER A 304 27.69 8.78 6.15
C SER A 304 26.79 7.98 5.20
N ILE A 305 27.11 8.00 3.89
CA ILE A 305 26.29 7.38 2.83
C ILE A 305 26.87 6.08 2.27
N GLN A 306 27.98 5.57 2.82
CA GLN A 306 28.65 4.37 2.28
C GLN A 306 27.74 3.13 2.23
N TRP A 307 26.89 2.95 3.24
CA TRP A 307 25.91 1.87 3.25
C TRP A 307 24.78 2.09 2.23
N PRO A 308 24.03 3.22 2.23
CA PRO A 308 22.99 3.46 1.24
C PRO A 308 23.45 3.41 -0.23
N ILE A 309 24.64 3.93 -0.56
CA ILE A 309 25.14 3.89 -1.95
C ILE A 309 25.51 2.48 -2.41
N SER A 310 25.73 1.53 -1.49
CA SER A 310 26.04 0.14 -1.86
C SER A 310 24.90 -0.51 -2.65
N PHE A 311 23.66 -0.03 -2.48
CA PHE A 311 22.47 -0.49 -3.20
C PHE A 311 22.49 -0.10 -4.70
N LEU A 312 23.09 1.04 -5.05
CA LEU A 312 23.28 1.41 -6.46
C LEU A 312 24.22 0.44 -7.19
N ASN A 313 25.21 -0.09 -6.47
CA ASN A 313 26.16 -1.07 -7.01
C ASN A 313 25.55 -2.49 -7.07
N GLN A 314 24.59 -2.80 -6.20
CA GLN A 314 23.83 -4.04 -6.25
C GLN A 314 22.81 -4.06 -7.40
N SER A 315 22.19 -2.90 -7.71
CA SER A 315 21.29 -2.73 -8.87
C SER A 315 21.98 -3.16 -10.16
N ALA A 316 23.23 -2.76 -10.44
CA ALA A 316 23.91 -3.17 -11.68
C ALA A 316 24.02 -4.71 -11.84
N THR A 317 24.10 -5.43 -10.73
CA THR A 317 24.17 -6.91 -10.72
C THR A 317 22.77 -7.51 -10.82
N TYR A 318 21.80 -7.00 -10.06
CA TYR A 318 20.40 -7.44 -10.13
C TYR A 318 19.75 -7.10 -11.47
N ASP A 319 19.95 -5.91 -12.02
CA ASP A 319 19.51 -5.49 -13.35
C ASP A 319 20.12 -6.37 -14.44
N LEU A 320 21.39 -6.77 -14.32
CA LEU A 320 21.98 -7.74 -15.24
C LEU A 320 21.22 -9.08 -15.18
N PHE A 321 20.95 -9.62 -13.99
CA PHE A 321 20.23 -10.88 -13.81
C PHE A 321 18.73 -10.78 -14.17
N ALA A 322 18.03 -9.74 -13.76
CA ALA A 322 16.62 -9.47 -14.03
C ALA A 322 16.39 -9.23 -15.53
N ASN A 323 17.27 -8.49 -16.21
CA ASN A 323 17.21 -8.33 -17.66
C ASN A 323 17.50 -9.65 -18.40
N LEU A 324 18.37 -10.52 -17.86
CA LEU A 324 18.61 -11.87 -18.39
C LEU A 324 17.39 -12.79 -18.21
N VAL A 325 16.70 -12.71 -17.07
CA VAL A 325 15.46 -13.47 -16.79
C VAL A 325 14.30 -12.96 -17.65
N ARG A 326 14.13 -11.64 -17.78
CA ARG A 326 13.12 -10.99 -18.63
C ARG A 326 13.32 -11.35 -20.11
N LYS A 327 14.57 -11.45 -20.58
CA LYS A 327 14.90 -11.97 -21.93
C LYS A 327 14.63 -13.46 -22.11
N LYS A 328 14.68 -14.27 -21.04
CA LYS A 328 14.39 -15.71 -21.10
C LYS A 328 12.89 -16.03 -21.03
N GLN A 329 12.08 -15.20 -20.38
CA GLN A 329 10.62 -15.40 -20.28
C GLN A 329 9.84 -14.99 -21.54
N PHE A 330 10.43 -14.18 -22.42
CA PHE A 330 9.84 -13.83 -23.72
C PHE A 330 10.85 -14.02 -24.86
N PRO A 331 11.03 -15.25 -25.37
CA PRO A 331 11.64 -15.42 -26.67
C PRO A 331 10.70 -14.77 -27.70
N ALA A 332 11.23 -13.85 -28.51
CA ALA A 332 10.54 -13.39 -29.71
C ALA A 332 10.29 -14.61 -30.62
N VAL A 333 9.08 -15.17 -30.58
CA VAL A 333 8.67 -16.23 -31.51
C VAL A 333 8.28 -15.54 -32.82
N GLN A 334 9.26 -15.30 -33.67
CA GLN A 334 9.02 -15.32 -35.11
C GLN A 334 9.04 -16.79 -35.54
N SER A 335 7.86 -17.36 -35.81
CA SER A 335 7.77 -18.54 -36.68
C SER A 335 6.42 -18.59 -37.41
N HIS A 336 6.48 -18.24 -38.69
CA HIS A 336 5.51 -18.67 -39.70
C HIS A 336 5.68 -20.17 -39.94
N ILE A 337 4.68 -21.02 -39.61
CA ILE A 337 4.44 -22.35 -40.24
C ILE A 337 2.91 -22.65 -40.18
N PRO A 338 2.30 -23.26 -41.22
CA PRO A 338 0.86 -23.15 -41.49
C PRO A 338 0.03 -24.25 -40.82
N TYR A 339 -1.16 -23.89 -40.34
CA TYR A 339 -2.16 -24.82 -39.82
C TYR A 339 -2.75 -25.69 -40.94
N THR A 340 -2.63 -27.01 -40.81
CA THR A 340 -3.51 -27.98 -41.49
C THR A 340 -4.65 -28.32 -40.52
N GLN A 341 -5.90 -28.04 -40.92
CA GLN A 341 -7.09 -28.38 -40.14
C GLN A 341 -7.31 -29.89 -40.15
N GLN A 342 -7.56 -30.46 -38.97
CA GLN A 342 -8.07 -31.83 -38.82
C GLN A 342 -9.49 -31.75 -38.19
N PRO A 343 -10.51 -32.46 -38.70
CA PRO A 343 -11.89 -32.26 -38.26
C PRO A 343 -12.16 -32.91 -36.88
N LEU A 344 -12.98 -32.23 -36.08
CA LEU A 344 -13.49 -32.69 -34.78
C LEU A 344 -14.42 -33.91 -34.93
N ALA A 345 -14.24 -34.92 -34.08
CA ALA A 345 -15.15 -36.06 -33.97
C ALA A 345 -16.41 -35.70 -33.13
N PRO A 346 -17.62 -36.16 -33.49
CA PRO A 346 -18.84 -35.82 -32.78
C PRO A 346 -19.08 -36.70 -31.53
N THR A 347 -19.36 -36.06 -30.40
CA THR A 347 -19.84 -36.68 -29.16
C THR A 347 -21.33 -37.03 -29.22
N PRO A 348 -21.81 -38.18 -28.70
CA PRO A 348 -23.23 -38.52 -28.70
C PRO A 348 -24.04 -37.78 -27.62
N HIS A 349 -25.19 -37.23 -28.00
CA HIS A 349 -26.17 -36.62 -27.10
C HIS A 349 -27.03 -37.69 -26.38
N HIS A 350 -27.16 -37.58 -25.06
CA HIS A 350 -28.18 -38.30 -24.28
C HIS A 350 -29.47 -37.45 -24.20
N PRO A 351 -30.66 -37.97 -24.59
CA PRO A 351 -31.91 -37.23 -24.44
C PRO A 351 -32.42 -37.26 -22.99
N TYR A 352 -32.85 -36.10 -22.51
CA TYR A 352 -33.56 -35.89 -21.24
C TYR A 352 -35.02 -36.32 -21.36
N GLN A 353 -35.54 -37.06 -20.39
CA GLN A 353 -36.93 -37.56 -20.34
C GLN A 353 -37.60 -37.07 -19.05
N PRO A 354 -38.77 -36.38 -19.11
CA PRO A 354 -39.45 -35.86 -17.92
C PRO A 354 -40.54 -36.81 -17.42
N ASP A 355 -40.50 -37.20 -16.14
CA ASP A 355 -41.58 -37.99 -15.52
C ASP A 355 -42.67 -37.12 -14.89
N ALA A 356 -43.92 -37.54 -15.09
CA ALA A 356 -45.15 -36.96 -14.57
C ALA A 356 -45.61 -37.68 -13.26
N PRO A 357 -46.58 -37.13 -12.49
CA PRO A 357 -46.65 -37.25 -11.04
C PRO A 357 -47.55 -38.38 -10.52
N LEU A 358 -47.32 -38.85 -9.29
CA LEU A 358 -48.23 -39.75 -8.56
C LEU A 358 -48.55 -39.25 -7.15
N THR A 359 -49.84 -39.32 -6.84
CA THR A 359 -50.59 -38.83 -5.68
C THR A 359 -50.70 -39.81 -4.51
N HIS A 360 -50.74 -39.26 -3.29
CA HIS A 360 -51.46 -39.65 -2.05
C HIS A 360 -51.41 -41.11 -1.50
N THR A 361 -51.00 -41.29 -0.23
CA THR A 361 -51.88 -41.40 0.97
C THR A 361 -51.12 -41.73 2.27
N GLN A 362 -51.73 -41.37 3.40
CA GLN A 362 -51.25 -41.29 4.79
C GLN A 362 -51.02 -42.65 5.49
N ASN A 363 -50.24 -42.66 6.58
CA ASN A 363 -50.73 -43.10 7.90
C ASN A 363 -49.79 -42.75 9.08
N PHE A 364 -50.41 -42.29 10.17
CA PHE A 364 -49.87 -41.90 11.48
C PHE A 364 -49.46 -43.09 12.34
N SER A 365 -48.50 -42.90 13.27
CA SER A 365 -48.51 -43.45 14.64
C SER A 365 -47.36 -42.86 15.50
N THR A 366 -47.71 -42.16 16.58
CA THR A 366 -46.86 -41.90 17.77
C THR A 366 -47.05 -43.04 18.80
N PRO A 367 -46.15 -43.18 19.80
CA PRO A 367 -46.54 -42.71 21.14
C PRO A 367 -45.43 -42.07 21.99
N TYR A 368 -45.88 -41.20 22.90
CA TYR A 368 -45.18 -40.54 23.99
C TYR A 368 -44.69 -41.50 25.09
N SER A 369 -43.61 -41.15 25.79
CA SER A 369 -43.55 -41.18 27.27
C SER A 369 -42.42 -40.28 27.84
N ARG A 370 -42.78 -39.53 28.88
CA ARG A 370 -42.02 -38.50 29.61
C ARG A 370 -40.94 -39.09 30.52
N GLN A 371 -39.85 -38.34 30.77
CA GLN A 371 -39.23 -38.17 32.10
C GLN A 371 -38.39 -36.87 32.16
N ALA A 372 -38.31 -36.30 33.36
CA ALA A 372 -37.99 -34.90 33.72
C ALA A 372 -36.47 -34.60 33.86
N PRO A 373 -36.04 -33.35 34.17
CA PRO A 373 -34.69 -32.85 33.91
C PRO A 373 -33.69 -33.20 35.02
N VAL A 374 -32.43 -33.46 34.62
CA VAL A 374 -31.30 -33.64 35.52
C VAL A 374 -30.50 -32.34 35.60
N VAL A 375 -30.38 -31.82 36.82
CA VAL A 375 -29.53 -30.69 37.23
C VAL A 375 -28.18 -31.25 37.70
N LEU A 376 -27.09 -30.47 37.49
CA LEU A 376 -25.86 -30.27 38.30
C LEU A 376 -24.59 -30.20 37.41
N PRO A 377 -23.48 -29.54 37.84
CA PRO A 377 -23.37 -28.37 38.72
C PRO A 377 -22.46 -27.25 38.16
N GLU A 378 -22.64 -26.05 38.69
CA GLU A 378 -21.76 -24.89 38.51
C GLU A 378 -20.35 -25.17 39.03
N ARG A 379 -19.32 -24.66 38.33
CA ARG A 379 -17.95 -24.60 38.81
C ARG A 379 -17.59 -23.15 39.13
N ASP A 380 -17.35 -22.91 40.41
CA ASP A 380 -16.71 -21.74 40.99
C ASP A 380 -15.35 -21.46 40.34
N VAL A 381 -15.16 -20.23 39.86
CA VAL A 381 -13.84 -19.63 39.62
C VAL A 381 -13.76 -18.35 40.42
N LYS A 382 -12.96 -18.37 41.49
CA LYS A 382 -12.63 -17.21 42.33
C LYS A 382 -11.81 -16.18 41.55
N PRO A 383 -12.01 -14.87 41.78
CA PRO A 383 -11.18 -13.83 41.19
C PRO A 383 -9.88 -13.64 41.98
N VAL A 384 -8.76 -13.54 41.27
CA VAL A 384 -7.48 -13.05 41.79
C VAL A 384 -7.43 -11.55 41.51
N VAL A 385 -7.53 -10.75 42.57
CA VAL A 385 -7.25 -9.31 42.55
C VAL A 385 -5.86 -9.11 43.13
N SER A 386 -4.97 -8.46 42.38
CA SER A 386 -3.69 -7.96 42.89
C SER A 386 -3.57 -6.47 42.53
N ASN A 387 -3.71 -5.67 43.58
CA ASN A 387 -3.22 -4.31 43.84
C ASN A 387 -2.68 -3.48 42.66
N HIS A 388 -3.41 -2.43 42.30
CA HIS A 388 -2.84 -1.18 41.80
C HIS A 388 -2.81 -0.15 42.93
N THR A 389 -1.60 0.34 43.21
CA THR A 389 -1.29 1.44 44.13
C THR A 389 -1.71 2.78 43.51
N GLU A 390 -2.22 3.66 44.37
CA GLU A 390 -2.73 5.00 44.10
C GLU A 390 -1.65 6.07 43.77
N LEU A 391 -2.18 7.26 43.44
CA LEU A 391 -1.63 8.63 43.52
C LEU A 391 -0.96 9.15 42.23
N SER A 392 -1.35 10.29 41.65
CA SER A 392 -1.73 11.55 42.29
C SER A 392 -2.58 12.46 41.38
N ARG A 393 -3.68 13.00 41.93
CA ARG A 393 -4.28 14.26 41.48
C ARG A 393 -3.68 15.40 42.33
N LEU A 394 -3.26 16.48 41.68
CA LEU A 394 -2.85 17.74 42.32
C LEU A 394 -4.11 18.54 42.76
N PRO A 395 -4.08 19.20 43.93
CA PRO A 395 -5.10 20.16 44.32
C PRO A 395 -4.72 21.61 43.98
N HIS A 396 -5.75 22.43 43.78
CA HIS A 396 -5.69 23.89 43.74
C HIS A 396 -6.05 24.51 45.11
N ALA A 397 -5.46 25.69 45.37
CA ALA A 397 -5.78 26.74 46.39
C ALA A 397 -5.29 26.44 47.83
N ASP A 398 -4.74 27.39 48.62
CA ASP A 398 -4.79 28.85 48.59
C ASP A 398 -3.74 29.50 49.55
N GLY A 399 -3.51 30.82 49.42
CA GLY A 399 -2.89 31.73 50.41
C GLY A 399 -1.37 31.97 50.25
N GLY A 400 -0.82 33.18 50.19
CA GLY A 400 -1.26 34.49 50.63
C GLY A 400 -0.24 35.06 51.63
N GLU A 401 0.67 35.91 51.15
CA GLU A 401 1.34 37.01 51.87
C GLU A 401 1.99 37.98 50.88
#